data_AF-A0A2X3L648-F1
#
_entry.id   AF-A0A2X3L648-F1
#
_cell.length_a   1.000
_cell.length_b   1.000
_cell.length_c   1.000
_cell.angle_alpha   90.00
_cell.angle_beta   90.00
_cell.angle_gamma   90.00
#
_symmetry.space_group_name_H-M   'P 1'
#
loop_
_entity.id
_entity.type
_entity.pdbx_description
1 polymer ?
#
loop_
_entity_poly.entity_id
_entity_poly.type
_entity_poly.pdbx_seq_one_letter_code
_entity_poly.pdbx_strand_id
1 'polypeptide(L)' 'MSASVESCIYQGERYLLELRLQDGQAVSAFHSAPLAVRQSVNVQLLRGWRLDAA' A
#
# COMPACT_ATOMS: atom_id res chain seq x y z
N MET A 1 9.82 5.65 -3.05
CA MET A 1 9.00 6.51 -2.16
C MET A 1 8.76 5.76 -0.87
N SER A 2 8.94 6.38 0.29
CA SER A 2 8.73 5.70 1.58
C SER A 2 7.24 5.68 1.96
N ALA A 3 6.79 4.56 2.52
CA ALA A 3 5.45 4.37 3.05
C ALA A 3 5.48 3.53 4.33
N SER A 4 4.51 3.74 5.21
CA SER A 4 4.30 2.93 6.41
C SER A 4 3.17 1.94 6.20
N VAL A 5 3.36 0.69 6.61
CA VAL A 5 2.31 -0.33 6.59
C VAL A 5 1.31 -0.08 7.71
N GLU A 6 0.08 0.28 7.38
CA GLU A 6 -1.01 0.49 8.35
C GLU A 6 -1.77 -0.81 8.62
N SER A 7 -1.95 -1.66 7.60
CA SER A 7 -2.63 -2.95 7.70
C SER A 7 -2.03 -3.98 6.73
N CYS A 8 -2.10 -5.26 7.10
CA CYS A 8 -1.68 -6.39 6.26
C CYS A 8 -2.63 -7.58 6.50
N ILE A 9 -3.52 -7.85 5.54
CA ILE A 9 -4.57 -8.88 5.64
C ILE A 9 -4.39 -9.90 4.53
N TYR A 10 -4.40 -11.19 4.86
CA TYR A 10 -4.36 -12.26 3.86
C TYR A 10 -5.73 -12.40 3.16
N GLN A 11 -5.76 -12.26 1.84
CA GLN A 11 -6.96 -12.37 0.99
C GLN A 11 -6.84 -13.54 0.00
N GLY A 12 -6.85 -14.77 0.53
CA GLY A 12 -6.90 -16.00 -0.26
C GLY A 12 -5.59 -16.38 -0.96
N GLU A 13 -4.99 -15.46 -1.71
CA GLU A 13 -3.77 -15.69 -2.52
C GLU A 13 -2.64 -14.70 -2.19
N ARG A 14 -2.98 -13.50 -1.74
CA ARG A 14 -2.02 -12.41 -1.48
C ARG A 14 -2.42 -11.61 -0.25
N TYR A 15 -1.46 -10.88 0.31
CA TYR A 15 -1.70 -9.94 1.37
C TYR A 15 -2.13 -8.60 0.79
N LEU A 16 -3.31 -8.12 1.17
CA LEU A 16 -3.73 -6.74 0.96
C LEU A 16 -3.04 -5.87 2.01
N LEU A 17 -2.28 -4.89 1.54
CA LEU A 17 -1.59 -3.90 2.33
C LEU A 17 -2.34 -2.57 2.23
N GLU A 18 -2.62 -1.97 3.38
CA GLU A 18 -2.97 -0.55 3.46
C GLU A 18 -1.72 0.22 3.85
N LEU A 19 -1.32 1.19 3.04
CA LEU A 19 -0.09 1.95 3.21
C LEU A 19 -0.40 3.44 3.37
N ARG A 20 0.37 4.09 4.24
CA ARG A 20 0.41 5.55 4.35
C ARG A 20 1.69 6.07 3.71
N LEU A 21 1.56 6.83 2.63
CA LEU A 21 2.69 7.55 2.03
C LEU A 21 3.12 8.70 2.93
N GLN A 22 4.37 9.14 2.78
CA GLN A 22 4.97 10.24 3.56
C GLN A 22 4.18 11.57 3.47
N ASP A 23 3.47 11.80 2.37
CA ASP A 23 2.64 12.99 2.13
C ASP A 23 1.21 12.83 2.69
N GLY A 24 0.96 11.74 3.40
CA GLY A 24 -0.33 11.43 4.00
C GLY A 24 -1.31 10.72 3.06
N GLN A 25 -0.99 10.51 1.78
CA GLN A 25 -1.87 9.78 0.88
C GLN A 25 -1.99 8.30 1.28
N ALA A 26 -3.19 7.73 1.11
CA ALA A 26 -3.43 6.32 1.33
C ALA A 26 -3.27 5.55 0.02
N VAL A 27 -2.62 4.39 0.08
CA VAL A 27 -2.44 3.50 -1.07
C VAL A 27 -2.69 2.06 -0.62
N SER A 28 -3.50 1.34 -1.40
CA SER A 28 -3.68 -0.10 -1.24
C SER A 28 -2.81 -0.85 -2.24
N ALA A 29 -2.21 -1.97 -1.82
CA ALA A 29 -1.38 -2.81 -2.68
C ALA A 29 -1.50 -4.29 -2.32
N PHE A 30 -1.25 -5.18 -3.29
CA PHE A 30 -1.14 -6.61 -3.03
C PHE A 30 0.33 -7.03 -2.95
N HIS A 31 0.67 -7.87 -1.97
CA HIS A 31 2.01 -8.41 -1.78
C HIS A 31 1.97 -9.92 -1.54
N SER A 32 3.02 -10.63 -1.95
CA SER A 32 3.09 -12.11 -1.84
C SER A 32 3.50 -12.62 -0.45
N ALA A 33 3.98 -11.73 0.41
CA ALA A 33 4.46 -12.06 1.75
C ALA A 33 3.85 -11.12 2.80
N PRO A 34 3.68 -11.59 4.05
CA PRO A 34 3.20 -10.75 5.14
C PRO A 34 4.21 -9.67 5.48
N LEU A 35 3.72 -8.44 5.72
CA LEU A 35 4.51 -7.33 6.23
C LEU A 35 4.01 -6.92 7.62
N ALA A 36 4.91 -6.38 8.44
CA ALA A 36 4.56 -5.97 9.79
C ALA A 36 3.87 -4.59 9.78
N VAL A 37 2.88 -4.41 10.64
CA VAL A 37 2.29 -3.07 10.87
C VAL A 37 3.36 -2.12 11.40
N ARG A 38 3.35 -0.87 10.94
CA ARG A 38 4.38 0.18 11.11
C ARG A 38 5.72 -0.08 10.43
N GLN A 39 5.88 -1.18 9.69
CA GLN A 39 7.06 -1.38 8.86
C GLN A 39 7.16 -0.28 7.81
N SER A 40 8.32 0.35 7.69
CA SER A 40 8.62 1.27 6.60
C SER A 40 9.05 0.48 5.37
N VAL A 41 8.44 0.79 4.23
CA VAL A 41 8.73 0.15 2.94
C VAL A 41 8.96 1.20 1.86
N ASN A 42 9.78 0.86 0.88
CA ASN A 42 9.89 1.66 -0.34
C ASN A 42 8.91 1.13 -1.38
N VAL A 43 8.04 2.01 -1.86
CA VAL A 43 7.12 1.74 -2.95
C VAL A 43 7.51 2.52 -4.20
N GLN A 44 7.20 1.92 -5.35
CA GLN A 44 7.31 2.53 -6.67
C GLN A 44 5.93 2.46 -7.34
N LEU A 45 5.35 3.62 -7.65
CA LEU A 45 4.13 3.70 -8.44
C LEU A 45 4.51 3.57 -9.92
N LEU A 46 4.22 2.43 -10.52
CA LEU A 46 4.49 2.19 -11.95
C LEU A 46 3.44 2.84 -12.84
N ARG A 47 2.18 2.79 -12.41
CA ARG A 47 1.03 3.38 -13.07
C ARG A 47 0.04 3.85 -12.00
N GLY A 48 -0.65 4.94 -12.29
CA GLY A 48 -1.74 5.44 -11.45
C GLY A 48 -2.90 5.87 -12.34
N TRP A 49 -4.10 5.74 -11.81
CA TRP A 49 -5.29 6.35 -12.38
C TRP A 49 -5.91 7.24 -11.31
N ARG A 50 -6.45 8.36 -11.74
CA ARG A 50 -7.26 9.26 -10.92
C ARG A 50 -8.65 9.26 -11.51
N LEU A 51 -9.67 9.15 -10.64
CA LEU A 51 -11.04 9.44 -11.07
C LEU A 51 -11.15 10.96 -11.20
N ASP A 52 -11.44 11.45 -12.40
CA ASP A 52 -11.77 12.86 -12.58
C ASP A 52 -13.10 13.14 -11.88
N ALA A 53 -13.20 14.29 -11.21
CA ALA A 53 -14.46 14.68 -10.59
C ALA A 53 -15.39 15.16 -11.71
N ALA A 54 -16.53 14.50 -11.86
CA ALA A 54 -17.56 14.84 -12.85
C ALA A 54 -18.10 16.26 -12.66
#